data_AF-A0A0Q4WQU4-F1
#
_entry.id   AF-A0A0Q4WQU4-F1
#
_cell.length_a   1.000
_cell.length_b   1.000
_cell.length_c   1.000
_cell.angle_alpha   90.00
_cell.angle_beta   90.00
_cell.angle_gamma   90.00
#
_symmetry.space_group_name_H-M   'P 1'
#
loop_
_entity.id
_entity.type
_entity.pdbx_description
1 polymer ?
#
loop_
_entity_poly.entity_id
_entity_poly.type
_entity_poly.pdbx_seq_one_letter_code
_entity_poly.pdbx_strand_id
1 'polypeptide(L)'
;MDAKLADIVRAAAAQARRKARAFDGSSSKDALPWAVIEAFDADVRGHVERDRRIEEERDRVLIAAVNFAETPVEDGEEAVGAARDALIDAIDYLEQAVLRFGSVNRQGAKLGYGETGQRVTDGR
;
A
#
# COMPACT_ATOMS: atom_id res chain seq x y z
N MET A 1 5.85 17.44 -15.00
CA MET A 1 5.95 16.00 -15.34
C MET A 1 5.83 15.23 -14.03
N ASP A 2 4.76 14.46 -13.80
CA ASP A 2 4.64 13.61 -12.59
C ASP A 2 5.90 12.74 -12.47
N ALA A 3 6.45 12.65 -11.25
CA ALA A 3 7.55 11.72 -10.99
C ALA A 3 7.06 10.31 -11.35
N LYS A 4 7.86 9.55 -12.11
CA LYS A 4 7.54 8.15 -12.45
C LYS A 4 7.26 7.30 -11.21
N LEU A 5 7.77 7.71 -10.04
CA LEU A 5 7.43 7.11 -8.75
C LEU A 5 5.92 7.18 -8.42
N ALA A 6 5.21 8.24 -8.79
CA ALA A 6 3.77 8.37 -8.54
C ALA A 6 2.96 7.28 -9.25
N ASP A 7 3.32 6.95 -10.49
CA ASP A 7 2.65 5.89 -11.25
C ASP A 7 2.95 4.50 -10.66
N ILE A 8 4.17 4.29 -10.16
CA ILE A 8 4.55 3.06 -9.47
C ILE A 8 3.73 2.91 -8.17
N VAL A 9 3.58 3.99 -7.39
CA VAL A 9 2.74 4.00 -6.18
C VAL A 9 1.29 3.61 -6.51
N ARG A 10 0.69 4.24 -7.52
CA ARG A 10 -0.67 3.93 -7.99
C ARG A 10 -0.81 2.47 -8.43
N ALA A 11 0.20 1.95 -9.13
CA ALA A 11 0.22 0.55 -9.59
C ALA A 11 0.33 -0.44 -8.42
N ALA A 12 1.15 -0.15 -7.41
CA ALA A 12 1.28 -0.96 -6.20
C ALA A 12 -0.04 -0.97 -5.39
N ALA A 13 -0.67 0.19 -5.20
CA ALA A 13 -1.97 0.29 -4.52
C ALA A 13 -3.08 -0.47 -5.28
N ALA A 14 -3.10 -0.38 -6.61
CA ALA A 14 -4.03 -1.15 -7.43
C ALA A 14 -3.81 -2.67 -7.30
N GLN A 15 -2.56 -3.13 -7.19
CA GLN A 15 -2.24 -4.54 -6.93
C GLN A 15 -2.73 -4.99 -5.56
N ALA A 16 -2.45 -4.21 -4.51
CA ALA A 16 -2.89 -4.50 -3.15
C ALA A 16 -4.42 -4.64 -3.06
N ARG A 17 -5.18 -3.71 -3.65
CA ARG A 17 -6.65 -3.78 -3.71
C ARG A 17 -7.16 -5.02 -4.43
N ARG A 18 -6.51 -5.44 -5.53
CA ARG A 18 -6.88 -6.68 -6.22
C ARG A 18 -6.68 -7.90 -5.32
N LYS A 19 -5.56 -7.97 -4.61
CA LYS A 19 -5.28 -9.05 -3.66
C LYS A 19 -6.30 -9.08 -2.51
N ALA A 20 -6.63 -7.92 -1.93
CA ALA A 20 -7.66 -7.81 -0.89
C ALA A 20 -9.04 -8.28 -1.38
N ARG A 21 -9.44 -7.94 -2.61
CA ARG A 21 -10.73 -8.35 -3.18
C ARG A 21 -10.80 -9.83 -3.56
N ALA A 22 -9.67 -10.41 -3.98
CA ALA A 22 -9.57 -11.80 -4.41
C ALA A 22 -9.39 -12.78 -3.24
N PHE A 23 -9.14 -12.28 -2.03
CA PHE A 23 -8.96 -13.11 -0.85
C PHE A 23 -10.28 -13.77 -0.44
N ASP A 24 -10.26 -15.10 -0.32
CA ASP A 24 -11.43 -15.93 -0.06
C ASP A 24 -11.43 -16.57 1.34
N GLY A 25 -10.49 -16.19 2.22
CA GLY A 25 -10.38 -16.72 3.57
C GLY A 25 -9.83 -18.15 3.66
N SER A 26 -9.66 -18.86 2.54
CA SER A 26 -9.22 -20.26 2.49
C SER A 26 -7.70 -20.42 2.41
N SER A 27 -7.02 -19.39 1.88
CA SER A 27 -5.57 -19.34 1.74
C SER A 27 -4.93 -18.78 3.02
N SER A 28 -3.90 -19.46 3.53
CA SER A 28 -3.13 -19.14 4.75
C SER A 28 -3.32 -17.72 5.26
N LYS A 29 -4.04 -17.56 6.38
CA LYS A 29 -4.33 -16.25 7.02
C LYS A 29 -3.06 -15.42 7.23
N ASP A 30 -1.93 -16.09 7.48
CA ASP A 30 -0.62 -15.48 7.66
C ASP A 30 -0.03 -14.85 6.38
N ALA A 31 -0.56 -15.19 5.20
CA ALA A 31 -0.02 -14.76 3.91
C ALA A 31 -0.61 -13.43 3.43
N LEU A 32 -1.87 -13.12 3.77
CA LEU A 32 -2.55 -11.93 3.26
C LEU A 32 -1.84 -10.61 3.62
N PRO A 33 -1.42 -10.37 4.89
CA PRO A 33 -0.75 -9.13 5.25
C PRO A 33 0.52 -8.88 4.43
N TRP A 34 1.32 -9.91 4.20
CA TRP A 34 2.52 -9.81 3.38
C TRP A 34 2.18 -9.64 1.90
N ALA A 35 1.17 -10.35 1.40
CA ALA A 35 0.78 -10.28 0.01
C ALA A 35 0.32 -8.87 -0.39
N VAL A 36 -0.47 -8.18 0.44
CA VAL A 36 -0.99 -6.84 0.09
C VAL A 36 0.08 -5.75 0.12
N ILE A 37 1.12 -5.88 0.94
CA ILE A 37 2.20 -4.88 1.02
C ILE A 37 3.40 -5.20 0.11
N GLU A 38 3.49 -6.42 -0.43
CA GLU A 38 4.63 -6.90 -1.22
C GLU A 38 5.07 -5.92 -2.32
N ALA A 39 4.15 -5.50 -3.19
CA ALA A 39 4.45 -4.59 -4.29
C ALA A 39 4.90 -3.20 -3.77
N PHE A 40 4.35 -2.75 -2.65
CA PHE A 40 4.76 -1.49 -2.03
C PHE A 40 6.18 -1.58 -1.47
N ASP A 41 6.48 -2.64 -0.73
CA ASP A 41 7.80 -2.85 -0.12
C ASP A 41 8.89 -3.03 -1.19
N ALA A 42 8.57 -3.73 -2.29
CA ALA A 42 9.48 -3.96 -3.40
C ALA A 42 9.70 -2.72 -4.28
N ASP A 43 8.62 -2.03 -4.67
CA ASP A 43 8.66 -1.04 -5.75
C ASP A 43 8.57 0.42 -5.26
N VAL A 44 8.26 0.66 -3.98
CA VAL A 44 8.03 2.01 -3.45
C VAL A 44 8.91 2.31 -2.25
N ARG A 45 8.83 1.51 -1.18
CA ARG A 45 9.42 1.82 0.13
C ARG A 45 10.91 2.14 0.07
N GLY A 46 11.67 1.39 -0.75
CA GLY A 46 13.11 1.59 -0.92
C GLY A 46 13.50 2.83 -1.75
N HIS A 47 12.54 3.54 -2.33
CA HIS A 47 12.76 4.62 -3.30
C HIS A 47 12.21 5.97 -2.86
N VAL A 48 11.51 6.00 -1.73
CA VAL A 48 11.05 7.20 -1.04
C VAL A 48 12.01 7.52 0.12
N GLU A 49 12.17 8.79 0.46
CA GLU A 49 12.84 9.20 1.70
C GLU A 49 12.08 8.67 2.92
N ARG A 50 12.79 8.37 4.01
CA ARG A 50 12.15 7.86 5.23
C ARG A 50 11.21 8.92 5.81
N ASP A 51 9.92 8.59 5.90
CA ASP A 51 8.90 9.43 6.51
C ASP A 51 8.04 8.61 7.48
N ARG A 52 7.95 9.06 8.74
CA ARG A 52 7.23 8.34 9.80
C ARG A 52 5.75 8.13 9.47
N ARG A 53 5.12 9.09 8.80
CA ARG A 53 3.69 9.04 8.45
C ARG A 53 3.41 7.96 7.42
N ILE A 54 4.35 7.72 6.50
CA ILE A 54 4.24 6.64 5.51
C ILE A 54 4.37 5.28 6.19
N GLU A 55 5.32 5.14 7.11
CA GLU A 55 5.50 3.88 7.85
C GLU A 55 4.31 3.58 8.78
N GLU A 56 3.72 4.61 9.41
CA GLU A 56 2.48 4.46 10.21
C GLU A 56 1.29 3.95 9.36
N GLU A 57 1.12 4.45 8.14
CA GLU A 57 0.06 3.97 7.24
C GLU A 57 0.36 2.57 6.69
N ARG A 58 1.64 2.24 6.47
CA ARG A 58 2.05 0.87 6.13
C ARG A 58 1.67 -0.11 7.25
N ASP A 59 1.90 0.26 8.50
CA ASP A 59 1.51 -0.56 9.65
C ASP A 59 -0.01 -0.68 9.76
N ARG A 60 -0.77 0.38 9.45
CA ARG A 60 -2.24 0.32 9.38
C ARG A 60 -2.72 -0.69 8.35
N VAL A 61 -2.10 -0.77 7.17
CA VAL A 61 -2.42 -1.79 6.15
C VAL A 61 -2.19 -3.19 6.69
N LEU A 62 -1.05 -3.43 7.35
CA LEU A 62 -0.74 -4.74 7.93
C LEU A 62 -1.77 -5.15 9.00
N ILE A 63 -2.14 -4.24 9.89
CA ILE A 63 -3.14 -4.48 10.93
C ILE A 63 -4.52 -4.78 10.30
N ALA A 64 -4.95 -3.96 9.33
CA ALA A 64 -6.22 -4.18 8.64
C ALA A 64 -6.25 -5.52 7.89
N ALA A 65 -5.13 -5.92 7.30
CA ALA A 65 -5.02 -7.20 6.61
C ALA A 65 -5.08 -8.40 7.56
N VAL A 66 -4.46 -8.31 8.74
CA VAL A 66 -4.60 -9.33 9.79
C VAL A 66 -6.05 -9.42 10.23
N ASN A 67 -6.68 -8.28 10.58
CA ASN A 67 -8.08 -8.26 11.00
C ASN A 67 -9.01 -8.89 9.96
N PHE A 68 -8.81 -8.57 8.69
CA PHE A 68 -9.60 -9.17 7.60
C PHE A 68 -9.33 -10.68 7.43
N ALA A 69 -8.07 -11.11 7.48
CA ALA A 69 -7.73 -12.53 7.38
C ALA A 69 -8.24 -13.37 8.56
N GLU A 70 -8.33 -12.75 9.75
CA GLU A 70 -8.82 -13.39 10.96
C GLU A 70 -10.34 -13.35 11.10
N THR A 71 -11.04 -12.50 10.33
CA THR A 71 -12.50 -12.36 10.38
C THR A 71 -13.17 -13.71 10.10
N PRO A 72 -13.91 -14.29 11.06
CA PRO A 72 -14.63 -15.55 10.89
C PRO A 72 -15.68 -15.45 9.78
N VAL A 73 -15.75 -16.45 8.91
CA VAL A 73 -16.83 -16.56 7.91
C VAL A 73 -18.21 -16.75 8.56
N GLU A 74 -18.23 -17.23 9.81
CA GLU A 74 -19.42 -17.44 10.64
C GLU A 74 -20.07 -16.11 11.05
N ASP A 75 -19.32 -15.00 11.04
CA ASP A 75 -19.82 -13.65 11.35
C ASP A 75 -20.65 -13.06 10.19
N GLY A 76 -20.76 -13.80 9.07
CA GLY A 76 -21.60 -13.46 7.93
C GLY A 76 -20.93 -12.55 6.89
N GLU A 77 -21.55 -12.49 5.71
CA GLU A 77 -21.02 -11.76 4.55
C GLU A 77 -20.85 -10.25 4.82
N GLU A 78 -21.68 -9.67 5.69
CA GLU A 78 -21.59 -8.26 6.07
C GLU A 78 -20.30 -7.95 6.85
N ALA A 79 -19.96 -8.77 7.85
CA ALA A 79 -18.75 -8.60 8.65
C ALA A 79 -17.48 -8.77 7.79
N VAL A 80 -17.46 -9.82 6.96
CA VAL A 80 -16.38 -10.06 6.00
C VAL A 80 -16.27 -8.91 4.99
N GLY A 81 -17.40 -8.39 4.52
CA GLY A 81 -17.47 -7.23 3.63
C GLY A 81 -16.88 -5.97 4.28
N ALA A 82 -17.27 -5.66 5.51
CA ALA A 82 -16.78 -4.51 6.24
C ALA A 82 -15.27 -4.60 6.54
N ALA A 83 -14.76 -5.78 6.91
CA ALA A 83 -13.34 -5.98 7.14
C ALA A 83 -12.51 -5.85 5.85
N ARG A 84 -13.03 -6.33 4.72
CA ARG A 84 -12.42 -6.12 3.39
C ARG A 84 -12.37 -4.64 3.02
N ASP A 85 -13.47 -3.92 3.23
CA ASP A 85 -13.56 -2.51 2.88
C ASP A 85 -12.60 -1.67 3.75
N ALA A 86 -12.47 -1.99 5.04
CA ALA A 86 -11.49 -1.36 5.94
C ALA A 86 -10.04 -1.58 5.48
N LEU A 87 -9.70 -2.76 4.93
CA LEU A 87 -8.39 -3.00 4.33
C LEU A 87 -8.17 -2.19 3.05
N ILE A 88 -9.19 -2.09 2.20
CA ILE A 88 -9.12 -1.26 0.98
C ILE A 88 -8.89 0.21 1.34
N ASP A 89 -9.59 0.73 2.35
CA ASP A 89 -9.41 2.09 2.83
C ASP A 89 -8.00 2.31 3.38
N ALA A 90 -7.45 1.36 4.15
CA ALA A 90 -6.07 1.44 4.63
C ALA A 90 -5.05 1.49 3.46
N ILE A 91 -5.27 0.72 2.40
CA ILE A 91 -4.43 0.74 1.20
C ILE A 91 -4.52 2.10 0.51
N ASP A 92 -5.72 2.66 0.36
CA ASP A 92 -5.94 3.95 -0.28
C ASP A 92 -5.31 5.09 0.56
N TYR A 93 -5.34 4.99 1.89
CA TYR A 93 -4.64 5.94 2.77
C TYR A 93 -3.12 5.85 2.66
N LEU A 94 -2.54 4.65 2.54
CA LEU A 94 -1.11 4.50 2.29
C LEU A 94 -0.70 5.14 0.95
N GLU A 95 -1.46 4.88 -0.12
CA GLU A 95 -1.25 5.54 -1.42
C GLU A 95 -1.24 7.07 -1.26
N GLN A 96 -2.29 7.62 -0.64
CA GLN A 96 -2.41 9.07 -0.41
C GLN A 96 -1.26 9.61 0.45
N ALA A 97 -0.82 8.88 1.47
CA ALA A 97 0.29 9.28 2.32
C ALA A 97 1.59 9.37 1.54
N VAL A 98 1.89 8.41 0.66
CA VAL A 98 3.10 8.48 -0.17
C VAL A 98 3.01 9.60 -1.19
N LEU A 99 1.87 9.77 -1.86
CA LEU A 99 1.70 10.88 -2.80
C LEU A 99 1.83 12.24 -2.09
N ARG A 100 1.24 12.37 -0.89
CA ARG A 100 1.21 13.63 -0.15
C ARG A 100 2.50 13.94 0.60
N PHE A 101 3.23 12.95 1.08
CA PHE A 101 4.37 13.16 1.98
C PHE A 101 5.70 12.65 1.41
N GLY A 102 5.68 11.77 0.42
CA GLY A 102 6.87 11.18 -0.16
C GLY A 102 7.70 12.15 -0.98
N SER A 103 9.01 11.96 -0.89
CA SER A 103 9.99 12.54 -1.81
C SER A 103 10.92 11.44 -2.32
N VAL A 104 11.36 11.53 -3.57
CA VAL A 104 12.25 10.54 -4.21
C VAL A 104 13.61 10.57 -3.53
N ASN A 105 14.13 9.41 -3.12
CA ASN A 105 15.46 9.31 -2.53
C ASN A 105 16.56 9.12 -3.60
N ARG A 106 17.82 9.07 -3.16
CA ARG A 106 18.96 8.84 -4.06
C ARG A 106 18.86 7.55 -4.89
N GLN A 107 18.28 6.49 -4.34
CA GLN A 107 18.11 5.22 -5.05
C GLN A 107 17.02 5.32 -6.11
N GLY A 108 15.87 5.93 -5.79
CA GLY A 108 14.80 6.19 -6.75
C GLY A 108 15.28 7.09 -7.90
N ALA A 109 16.10 8.10 -7.60
CA ALA A 109 16.67 8.97 -8.62
C ALA A 109 17.62 8.24 -9.59
N LYS A 110 18.47 7.34 -9.08
CA LYS A 110 19.34 6.49 -9.92
C LYS A 110 18.55 5.60 -10.88
N LEU A 111 17.34 5.19 -10.50
CA LEU A 111 16.44 4.37 -11.33
C LEU A 111 15.57 5.21 -12.28
N GLY A 112 15.74 6.54 -12.28
CA GLY A 112 14.98 7.45 -13.13
C GLY A 112 13.53 7.63 -12.68
N TYR A 113 13.24 7.47 -11.38
CA TYR A 113 11.88 7.67 -10.84
C TYR A 113 11.54 9.13 -10.54
N GLY A 114 12.52 10.02 -10.68
CA GLY A 114 12.46 11.46 -10.43
C GLY A 114 13.83 11.98 -9.99
N GLU A 115 13.92 13.24 -9.58
CA GLU A 115 15.13 13.81 -8.99
C GLU A 115 15.18 13.58 -7.48
N THR A 116 16.37 13.49 -6.88
CA THR A 116 16.49 13.35 -5.41
C THR A 116 15.85 14.56 -4.72
N GLY A 117 14.96 14.31 -3.76
CA GLY A 117 14.21 15.35 -3.04
C GLY A 117 12.94 15.81 -3.76
N GLN A 118 12.75 15.48 -5.05
CA GLN A 118 11.52 15.78 -5.78
C GLN A 118 10.33 15.14 -5.06
N ARG A 119 9.27 15.92 -4.83
CA ARG A 119 8.01 15.38 -4.28
C ARG A 119 7.44 14.37 -5.26
N VAL A 120 6.85 13.29 -4.76
CA VAL A 120 6.22 12.28 -5.61
C VAL A 120 5.15 12.91 -6.52
N THR A 121 4.47 13.95 -6.04
CA THR A 121 3.45 14.70 -6.79
C THR A 121 3.94 15.97 -7.50
N ASP A 122 5.20 16.39 -7.33
CA ASP A 122 5.68 17.61 -7.99
C ASP A 122 5.96 17.31 -9.47
N GLY A 123 4.91 17.49 -10.24
CA GLY A 123 4.86 17.28 -11.67
C GLY A 123 3.84 18.15 -12.39
N ARG A 124 3.35 19.22 -11.76
CA ARG A 124 2.45 20.20 -12.36
C ARG A 124 3.19 21.47 -12.76
#